data_AF-A0A0J7JVP9-F1
#
_entry.id   AF-A0A0J7JVP9-F1
#
_cell.length_a   1.000
_cell.length_b   1.000
_cell.length_c   1.000
_cell.angle_alpha   90.00
_cell.angle_beta   90.00
_cell.angle_gamma   90.00
#
_symmetry.space_group_name_H-M   'P 1'
#
loop_
_entity.id
_entity.type
_entity.pdbx_description
1 polymer ?
#
loop_
_entity_poly.entity_id
_entity_poly.type
_entity_poly.pdbx_seq_one_letter_code
_entity_poly.pdbx_strand_id
1 'polypeptide(L)' 'METLASLYNDHLAELQKRAREVLERNKLDALLIHSGELQKVFLDDHSYPFKVNAHFKAWVPVTSVPNCWLWIDGVNKPKL' A
#
# COMPACT_ATOMS: atom_id res chain seq x y z
N MET A 1 2.64 -1.62 28.53
CA MET A 1 1.57 -1.79 27.52
C MET A 1 2.12 -1.23 26.23
N GLU A 2 2.29 -2.06 25.20
CA GLU A 2 2.69 -1.56 23.88
C GLU A 2 1.54 -0.77 23.27
N THR A 3 1.86 0.36 22.64
CA THR A 3 0.88 1.19 21.96
C THR A 3 0.69 0.70 20.54
N LEU A 4 -0.46 1.00 19.92
CA LEU A 4 -0.69 0.70 18.51
C LEU A 4 0.41 1.27 17.60
N ALA A 5 0.94 2.45 17.95
CA ALA A 5 2.05 3.08 17.23
C ALA A 5 3.35 2.26 17.29
N SER A 6 3.66 1.65 18.44
CA SER A 6 4.83 0.76 18.57
C SER A 6 4.68 -0.48 17.70
N LEU A 7 3.53 -1.17 17.83
CA LEU A 7 3.23 -2.37 17.04
C LEU A 7 3.20 -2.08 15.53
N TYR A 8 2.77 -0.89 15.15
CA TYR A 8 2.75 -0.47 13.76
C TYR A 8 4.16 -0.26 13.18
N ASN A 9 5.13 0.20 13.99
CA ASN A 9 6.53 0.26 13.55
C ASN A 9 7.10 -1.15 13.29
N ASP A 10 6.78 -2.12 14.15
CA ASP A 10 7.20 -3.52 13.97
C ASP A 10 6.56 -4.14 12.72
N HIS A 11 5.28 -3.85 12.49
CA HIS A 11 4.56 -4.22 11.27
C HIS A 11 5.25 -3.69 10.00
N LEU A 12 5.62 -2.40 9.99
CA LEU A 12 6.33 -1.81 8.84
C LEU A 12 7.73 -2.41 8.65
N ALA A 13 8.45 -2.72 9.72
CA ALA A 13 9.75 -3.37 9.64
C ALA A 13 9.67 -4.75 8.99
N GLU A 14 8.67 -5.55 9.38
CA GLU A 14 8.43 -6.87 8.80
C GLU A 14 8.02 -6.79 7.32
N LEU A 15 7.13 -5.85 6.95
CA LEU A 15 6.77 -5.64 5.55
C LEU A 15 7.95 -5.18 4.69
N GLN A 16 8.79 -4.28 5.19
CA GLN A 16 10.02 -3.85 4.51
C GLN A 16 10.98 -5.01 4.26
N LYS A 17 11.17 -5.89 5.26
CA LYS A 17 12.00 -7.08 5.12
C LYS A 17 11.48 -7.98 3.98
N ARG A 18 10.18 -8.30 3.98
CA ARG A 18 9.54 -9.12 2.93
C ARG A 18 9.64 -8.46 1.55
N ALA A 19 9.44 -7.14 1.48
CA ALA A 19 9.56 -6.39 0.24
C ALA A 19 10.98 -6.47 -0.33
N ARG A 20 12.01 -6.32 0.52
CA ARG A 20 13.41 -6.44 0.11
C ARG A 20 13.72 -7.83 -0.45
N GLU A 21 13.32 -8.88 0.25
CA GLU A 21 13.54 -10.27 -0.18
C GLU A 21 12.92 -10.57 -1.55
N VAL A 22 11.69 -10.09 -1.80
CA VAL A 22 11.04 -10.31 -3.09
C VAL A 22 11.63 -9.43 -4.20
N LEU A 23 12.03 -8.19 -3.91
CA LEU A 23 12.67 -7.30 -4.87
C LEU A 23 14.01 -7.86 -5.34
N GLU A 24 14.86 -8.30 -4.40
CA GLU A 24 16.16 -8.91 -4.71
C GLU A 24 15.99 -10.19 -5.53
N ARG A 25 15.07 -11.07 -5.12
CA ARG A 25 14.78 -12.33 -5.84
C ARG A 25 14.36 -12.10 -7.29
N ASN A 26 13.61 -11.03 -7.56
CA ASN A 26 13.06 -10.73 -8.88
C ASN A 26 13.87 -9.69 -9.67
N LYS A 27 14.99 -9.19 -9.13
CA LYS A 27 15.85 -8.16 -9.75
C LYS A 27 15.05 -6.90 -10.10
N LEU A 28 14.25 -6.42 -9.14
CA LEU A 28 13.45 -5.20 -9.27
C LEU A 28 13.95 -4.14 -8.28
N ASP A 29 13.85 -2.87 -8.68
CA ASP A 29 14.33 -1.76 -7.84
C ASP A 29 13.32 -1.39 -6.74
N ALA A 30 12.03 -1.43 -7.06
CA ALA A 30 10.96 -1.03 -6.14
C ALA A 30 9.59 -1.63 -6.52
N LEU A 31 8.67 -1.59 -5.56
CA LEU A 31 7.24 -1.82 -5.75
C LEU A 31 6.53 -0.46 -5.74
N LEU A 32 5.70 -0.25 -6.77
CA LEU A 32 4.77 0.88 -6.84
C LEU A 32 3.35 0.34 -6.63
N ILE A 33 2.77 0.58 -5.46
CA ILE A 33 1.48 0.01 -5.05
C ILE A 33 0.40 1.08 -5.13
N HIS A 34 -0.54 0.92 -6.06
CA HIS A 34 -1.67 1.83 -6.24
C HIS A 34 -2.81 1.54 -5.25
N SER A 35 -3.41 2.57 -4.65
CA SER A 35 -4.60 2.42 -3.78
C SER A 35 -5.85 2.02 -4.56
N GLY A 36 -5.90 2.33 -5.86
CA GLY A 36 -7.01 2.05 -6.76
C GLY A 36 -7.76 3.32 -7.17
N GLU A 37 -8.74 3.13 -8.05
CA GLU A 37 -9.53 4.20 -8.67
C GLU A 37 -11.02 4.02 -8.43
N LEU A 38 -11.78 5.10 -8.63
CA LEU A 38 -13.24 5.05 -8.65
C LEU A 38 -13.71 4.41 -9.96
N GLN A 39 -14.50 3.35 -9.85
CA GLN A 39 -15.13 2.71 -11.01
C GLN A 39 -16.49 3.36 -11.27
N LYS A 40 -16.73 3.78 -12.52
CA LYS A 40 -18.00 4.37 -12.94
C LYS A 40 -19.02 3.30 -13.30
N VAL A 41 -20.30 3.60 -13.07
CA VAL A 41 -21.42 2.81 -13.58
C VAL A 41 -21.50 2.98 -15.11
N PHE A 42 -21.85 1.92 -15.81
CA PHE A 42 -21.89 1.92 -17.28
C PHE A 42 -22.91 2.96 -17.80
N LEU A 43 -22.42 3.87 -18.66
CA LEU A 43 -23.20 4.98 -19.24
C LEU A 43 -23.80 5.97 -18.23
N ASP A 44 -23.20 6.07 -17.04
CA ASP A 44 -23.63 6.97 -15.97
C ASP A 44 -22.44 7.78 -15.44
N ASP A 45 -22.71 8.90 -14.77
CA ASP A 45 -21.70 9.69 -14.06
C ASP A 45 -21.50 9.24 -12.60
N HIS A 46 -22.38 8.37 -12.10
CA HIS A 46 -22.25 7.75 -10.77
C HIS A 46 -21.07 6.77 -10.67
N SER A 47 -20.52 6.63 -9.45
CA SER A 47 -19.40 5.72 -9.16
C SER A 47 -19.82 4.63 -8.17
N TYR A 48 -19.30 3.42 -8.37
CA TYR A 48 -19.39 2.36 -7.38
C TYR A 48 -18.66 2.75 -6.08
N PRO A 49 -19.03 2.15 -4.93
CA PRO A 49 -18.30 2.36 -3.69
C PRO A 49 -16.83 1.96 -3.85
N PHE A 50 -15.92 2.88 -3.50
CA PHE A 50 -14.49 2.63 -3.58
C PHE A 50 -14.08 1.41 -2.74
N LYS A 51 -13.26 0.54 -3.34
CA LYS A 51 -12.64 -0.61 -2.68
C LYS A 51 -11.13 -0.50 -2.82
N VAL A 52 -10.47 -0.05 -1.76
CA VAL A 52 -9.02 0.08 -1.73
C VAL A 52 -8.33 -1.26 -2.03
N ASN A 53 -7.26 -1.20 -2.80
CA ASN A 53 -6.38 -2.33 -3.08
C ASN A 53 -5.89 -2.94 -1.75
N ALA A 54 -6.05 -4.26 -1.61
CA ALA A 54 -5.61 -5.01 -0.44
C ALA A 54 -4.10 -4.86 -0.20
N HIS A 55 -3.30 -4.82 -1.26
CA HIS A 55 -1.86 -4.63 -1.15
C HIS A 55 -1.48 -3.24 -0.63
N PHE A 56 -2.28 -2.20 -0.89
CA PHE A 56 -2.03 -0.85 -0.40
C PHE A 56 -2.37 -0.73 1.09
N LYS A 57 -3.59 -1.13 1.48
CA LYS A 57 -4.03 -1.04 2.89
C LYS A 57 -3.29 -1.98 3.84
N ALA A 58 -2.56 -2.96 3.30
CA ALA A 58 -1.66 -3.80 4.10
C ALA A 58 -0.53 -2.97 4.72
N TRP A 59 -0.10 -1.89 4.08
CA TRP A 59 0.98 -1.02 4.58
C TRP A 59 0.46 0.10 5.46
N VAL A 60 -0.56 0.83 4.99
CA VAL A 60 -1.08 2.03 5.65
C VAL A 60 -2.58 1.92 5.90
N PRO A 61 -3.10 2.39 7.05
CA PRO A 61 -4.53 2.32 7.38
C PRO A 61 -5.38 3.37 6.62
N VAL A 62 -5.08 3.62 5.34
CA VAL A 62 -5.81 4.54 4.46
C VAL A 62 -6.70 3.71 3.53
N THR A 63 -8.02 3.79 3.73
CA THR A 63 -8.98 2.88 3.08
C THR A 63 -10.02 3.57 2.20
N SER A 64 -10.11 4.90 2.25
CA SER A 64 -11.15 5.70 1.59
C SER A 64 -10.62 6.66 0.51
N VAL A 65 -9.31 6.75 0.33
CA VAL A 65 -8.67 7.71 -0.60
C VAL A 65 -8.19 6.99 -1.87
N PRO A 66 -8.82 7.23 -3.03
CA PRO A 66 -8.36 6.71 -4.32
C PRO A 66 -7.14 7.49 -4.82
N ASN A 67 -6.47 6.97 -5.86
CA ASN A 67 -5.37 7.62 -6.58
C ASN A 67 -4.12 7.90 -5.73
N CYS A 68 -3.90 7.15 -4.65
CA CYS A 68 -2.66 7.20 -3.87
C CYS A 68 -1.67 6.14 -4.36
N TRP A 69 -0.38 6.44 -4.22
CA TRP A 69 0.68 5.56 -4.68
C TRP A 69 1.69 5.35 -3.56
N LEU A 70 1.98 4.08 -3.24
CA LEU A 70 3.01 3.76 -2.26
C LEU A 70 4.25 3.25 -2.99
N TRP A 71 5.38 3.95 -2.81
CA TRP A 71 6.69 3.56 -3.31
C TRP A 71 7.48 2.85 -2.21
N ILE A 72 7.90 1.61 -2.49
CA ILE A 72 8.60 0.72 -1.55
C ILE A 72 9.83 0.13 -2.22
N ASP A 73 11.02 0.36 -1.67
CA ASP A 73 12.27 -0.28 -2.12
C ASP A 73 12.84 -1.30 -1.10
N GLY A 74 12.17 -1.50 0.05
CA GLY A 74 12.61 -2.44 1.08
C GLY A 74 13.79 -1.96 1.95
N VAL A 75 14.31 -0.76 1.72
CA VAL A 75 15.49 -0.19 2.42
C VAL A 75 15.18 1.20 2.98
N ASN A 76 14.77 2.13 2.12
CA ASN A 76 14.43 3.49 2.52
C ASN A 76 13.02 3.56 3.09
N LYS A 77 12.72 4.66 3.77
CA LYS A 77 11.37 4.91 4.30
C LYS A 77 10.34 4.88 3.16
N PRO A 78 9.25 4.09 3.29
CA PRO A 78 8.11 4.12 2.37
C PRO A 78 7.60 5.53 2.08
N LYS A 79 7.27 5.80 0.81
CA LYS A 79 6.72 7.09 0.38
C LYS A 79 5.30 6.91 -0.13
N LEU A 80 4.38 7.71 0.38
CA LEU A 80 2.98 7.82 -0.05
C LEU A 80 2.83 8.99 -1.04
#